data_AF-V7BHH8-F1
#
_entry.id   AF-V7BHH8-F1
#
_cell.length_a   1.000
_cell.length_b   1.000
_cell.length_c   1.000
_cell.angle_alpha   90.00
_cell.angle_beta   90.00
_cell.angle_gamma   90.00
#
_symmetry.space_group_name_H-M   'P 1'
#
loop_
_entity.id
_entity.type
_entity.pdbx_description
1 polymer ?
#
loop_
_entity_poly.entity_id
_entity_poly.type
_entity_poly.pdbx_seq_one_letter_code
_entity_poly.pdbx_strand_id
1 'polypeptide(L)'
;RFSYFCRASLDYMVKCGKQPDVLHLHNWETAIVGPLFWDIFVNQGLGGTKILFTCHGFNSQGIEQPDKLALCGLDPLKLHRPDRLQDNTNTQLVNILKGGIIYSNRVVIMSSIYPKHIIVHNLSHELEPTLNDHRDKLVIAPYGLNKSTWDPSTDYFLPENFNAENINGKAVCKVSLLQQLGLSEHSSSILVGCIIPEGCDLDEKRVKEVILNANQHDVQFIFLGTSERSVLNQTLESLREELKDDNLKLLPTYDEALLHLVFAGSDIILCQSFLDPTDEIPVRPSSSLVVIFSPLL
;
A
#
# COMPACT_ATOMS: atom_id res chain seq x y z
N ARG A 1 -4.25 -18.30 -12.11
CA ARG A 1 -5.41 -17.66 -11.44
C ARG A 1 -5.78 -16.33 -12.11
N PHE A 2 -4.91 -15.32 -12.03
CA PHE A 2 -5.24 -13.97 -12.54
C PHE A 2 -5.45 -13.91 -14.06
N SER A 3 -4.64 -14.63 -14.84
CA SER A 3 -4.81 -14.72 -16.30
C SER A 3 -6.19 -15.27 -16.71
N TYR A 4 -6.70 -16.27 -15.99
CA TYR A 4 -8.05 -16.80 -16.18
C TYR A 4 -9.12 -15.75 -15.86
N PHE A 5 -9.02 -15.07 -14.72
CA PHE A 5 -9.96 -14.00 -14.35
C PHE A 5 -9.99 -12.87 -15.39
N CYS A 6 -8.81 -12.41 -15.84
CA CYS A 6 -8.67 -11.36 -16.84
C CYS A 6 -9.31 -11.76 -18.17
N ARG A 7 -9.02 -12.97 -18.64
CA ARG A 7 -9.60 -13.52 -19.87
C ARG A 7 -11.12 -13.64 -19.77
N ALA A 8 -11.62 -14.24 -18.69
CA ALA A 8 -13.05 -14.45 -18.46
C ALA A 8 -13.80 -13.10 -18.38
N SER A 9 -13.19 -12.08 -17.79
CA SER A 9 -13.77 -10.73 -17.73
C SER A 9 -13.94 -10.10 -19.11
N LEU A 10 -12.95 -10.23 -19.99
CA LEU A 10 -13.03 -9.78 -21.38
C LEU A 10 -14.08 -10.57 -22.18
N ASP A 11 -14.09 -11.91 -22.05
CA ASP A 11 -15.09 -12.77 -22.70
C ASP A 11 -16.52 -12.43 -22.24
N TYR A 12 -16.70 -12.15 -20.94
CA TYR A 12 -17.98 -11.71 -20.39
C TYR A 12 -18.41 -10.36 -20.97
N MET A 13 -17.51 -9.38 -21.06
CA MET A 13 -17.85 -8.07 -21.64
C MET A 13 -18.33 -8.20 -23.09
N VAL A 14 -17.63 -8.98 -23.91
CA VAL A 14 -18.05 -9.22 -25.30
C VAL A 14 -19.41 -9.92 -25.36
N LYS A 15 -19.60 -10.99 -24.59
CA LYS A 15 -20.86 -11.76 -24.58
C LYS A 15 -22.06 -10.93 -24.12
N CYS A 16 -21.85 -10.02 -23.17
CA CYS A 16 -22.89 -9.12 -22.68
C CYS A 16 -23.03 -7.83 -23.53
N GLY A 17 -22.25 -7.67 -24.60
CA GLY A 17 -22.28 -6.47 -25.44
C GLY A 17 -21.85 -5.20 -24.71
N LYS A 18 -21.09 -5.30 -23.62
CA LYS A 18 -20.59 -4.15 -22.87
C LYS A 18 -19.44 -3.49 -23.64
N GLN A 19 -19.51 -2.18 -23.81
CA GLN A 19 -18.49 -1.39 -24.51
C GLN A 19 -18.04 -0.24 -23.60
N PRO A 20 -17.20 -0.50 -22.59
CA PRO A 20 -16.71 0.54 -21.71
C PRO A 20 -15.81 1.51 -22.48
N ASP A 21 -15.86 2.79 -22.13
CA ASP A 21 -14.90 3.77 -22.67
C ASP A 21 -13.47 3.46 -22.20
N VAL A 22 -13.32 2.97 -20.97
CA VAL A 22 -12.04 2.68 -20.33
C VAL A 22 -12.05 1.34 -19.61
N LEU A 23 -11.01 0.55 -19.82
CA LEU A 23 -10.62 -0.56 -18.95
C LEU A 23 -9.51 -0.08 -18.02
N HIS A 24 -9.79 -0.10 -16.73
CA HIS A 24 -8.83 0.29 -15.69
C HIS A 24 -8.20 -0.96 -15.09
N LEU A 25 -6.91 -1.13 -15.33
CA LEU A 25 -6.08 -2.24 -14.86
C LEU A 25 -5.27 -1.79 -13.63
N HIS A 26 -5.16 -2.67 -12.64
CA HIS A 26 -4.37 -2.47 -11.43
C HIS A 26 -3.32 -3.56 -11.28
N ASN A 27 -2.05 -3.15 -11.17
CA ASN A 27 -0.87 -4.00 -10.96
C ASN A 27 -0.67 -5.16 -11.96
N TRP A 28 0.41 -5.92 -11.74
CA TRP A 28 0.80 -7.04 -12.59
C TRP A 28 -0.30 -8.11 -12.71
N GLU A 29 -1.14 -8.25 -11.69
CA GLU A 29 -2.24 -9.22 -11.65
C GLU A 29 -3.21 -9.02 -12.83
N THR A 30 -3.49 -7.78 -13.21
CA THR A 30 -4.42 -7.47 -14.31
C THR A 30 -3.75 -6.96 -15.59
N ALA A 31 -2.45 -6.70 -15.55
CA ALA A 31 -1.68 -6.18 -16.68
C ALA A 31 -1.73 -7.07 -17.94
N ILE A 32 -1.97 -8.37 -17.79
CA ILE A 32 -2.17 -9.31 -18.92
C ILE A 32 -3.41 -8.99 -19.77
N VAL A 33 -4.37 -8.20 -19.26
CA VAL A 33 -5.50 -7.69 -20.06
C VAL A 33 -5.00 -6.87 -21.25
N GLY A 34 -3.89 -6.14 -21.12
CA GLY A 34 -3.30 -5.36 -22.21
C GLY A 34 -3.10 -6.16 -23.50
N PRO A 35 -2.19 -7.16 -23.52
CA PRO A 35 -1.99 -8.00 -24.71
C PRO A 35 -3.25 -8.79 -25.10
N LEU A 36 -4.02 -9.31 -24.13
CA LEU A 36 -5.29 -10.00 -24.44
C LEU A 36 -6.24 -9.10 -25.24
N PHE A 37 -6.41 -7.86 -24.79
CA PHE A 37 -7.29 -6.89 -25.40
C PHE A 37 -6.88 -6.61 -26.85
N TRP A 38 -5.62 -6.24 -27.08
CA TRP A 38 -5.15 -5.84 -28.41
C TRP A 38 -5.05 -7.01 -29.39
N ASP A 39 -4.63 -8.19 -28.94
CA ASP A 39 -4.43 -9.34 -29.83
C ASP A 39 -5.75 -10.06 -30.17
N ILE A 40 -6.74 -10.02 -29.27
CA ILE A 40 -7.92 -10.89 -29.36
C ILE A 40 -9.23 -10.11 -29.32
N PHE A 41 -9.41 -9.17 -28.39
CA PHE A 41 -10.73 -8.62 -28.07
C PHE A 41 -11.08 -7.29 -28.73
N VAL A 42 -10.09 -6.50 -29.17
CA VAL A 42 -10.31 -5.15 -29.71
C VAL A 42 -11.32 -5.13 -30.87
N ASN A 43 -11.28 -6.15 -31.73
CA ASN A 43 -12.17 -6.26 -32.89
C ASN A 43 -13.54 -6.92 -32.58
N GLN A 44 -13.81 -7.25 -31.32
CA GLN A 44 -15.05 -7.91 -30.88
C GLN A 44 -16.04 -6.91 -30.25
N GLY A 45 -16.11 -5.70 -30.80
CA GLY A 45 -16.98 -4.63 -30.31
C GLY A 45 -16.34 -3.72 -29.27
N LEU A 46 -15.03 -3.86 -28.98
CA LEU A 46 -14.30 -3.03 -28.01
C LEU A 46 -13.34 -2.03 -28.66
N GLY A 47 -13.45 -1.74 -29.97
CA GLY A 47 -12.49 -0.91 -30.70
C GLY A 47 -12.39 0.54 -30.21
N GLY A 48 -13.44 1.05 -29.57
CA GLY A 48 -13.47 2.38 -28.95
C GLY A 48 -12.80 2.44 -27.57
N THR A 49 -12.67 1.30 -26.89
CA THR A 49 -12.20 1.21 -25.51
C THR A 49 -10.73 1.56 -25.38
N LYS A 50 -10.38 2.33 -24.34
CA LYS A 50 -9.00 2.65 -23.96
C LYS A 50 -8.58 1.89 -22.71
N ILE A 51 -7.28 1.69 -22.53
CA ILE A 51 -6.71 1.02 -21.36
C ILE A 51 -5.97 2.05 -20.50
N LEU A 52 -6.36 2.15 -19.24
CA LEU A 52 -5.65 2.85 -18.17
C LEU A 52 -5.02 1.81 -17.26
N PHE A 53 -3.73 1.94 -16.97
CA PHE A 53 -3.05 1.04 -16.04
C PHE A 53 -2.52 1.81 -14.83
N THR A 54 -2.88 1.38 -13.63
CA THR A 54 -2.32 1.87 -12.36
C THR A 54 -1.33 0.87 -11.80
N CYS A 55 -0.10 1.32 -11.59
CA CYS A 55 0.99 0.58 -10.97
C CYS A 55 1.19 1.09 -9.54
N HIS A 56 0.92 0.23 -8.56
CA HIS A 56 1.07 0.49 -7.13
C HIS A 56 2.47 0.18 -6.61
N GLY A 57 3.31 -0.49 -7.40
CA GLY A 57 4.70 -0.74 -7.04
C GLY A 57 5.41 -1.68 -8.00
N PHE A 58 6.73 -1.76 -7.87
CA PHE A 58 7.61 -2.54 -8.75
C PHE A 58 8.23 -3.78 -8.08
N ASN A 59 7.90 -4.01 -6.80
CA ASN A 59 8.40 -5.15 -6.02
C ASN A 59 7.91 -6.49 -6.56
N SER A 60 6.67 -6.54 -7.06
CA SER A 60 6.07 -7.72 -7.66
C SER A 60 5.72 -7.43 -9.12
N GLN A 61 6.42 -8.09 -10.04
CA GLN A 61 6.28 -7.81 -11.48
C GLN A 61 5.58 -8.92 -12.27
N GLY A 62 5.24 -10.03 -11.61
CA GLY A 62 4.67 -11.20 -12.28
C GLY A 62 5.64 -11.81 -13.30
N ILE A 63 6.84 -12.18 -12.88
CA ILE A 63 7.83 -12.82 -13.76
C ILE A 63 7.44 -14.29 -13.98
N GLU A 64 7.34 -14.71 -15.23
CA GLU A 64 6.86 -16.05 -15.58
C GLU A 64 7.56 -16.67 -16.80
N GLN A 65 7.38 -17.98 -16.97
CA GLN A 65 7.82 -18.69 -18.18
C GLN A 65 6.93 -18.30 -19.39
N PRO A 66 7.51 -18.01 -20.57
CA PRO A 66 6.76 -17.55 -21.75
C PRO A 66 5.60 -18.47 -22.15
N ASP A 67 5.79 -19.80 -22.08
CA ASP A 67 4.78 -20.79 -22.46
C ASP A 67 3.48 -20.67 -21.66
N LYS A 68 3.54 -20.11 -20.44
CA LYS A 68 2.34 -19.87 -19.63
C LYS A 68 1.38 -18.86 -20.26
N LEU A 69 1.84 -18.01 -21.19
CA LEU A 69 0.96 -17.09 -21.93
C LEU A 69 -0.09 -17.86 -22.75
N ALA A 70 0.27 -19.03 -23.28
CA ALA A 70 -0.65 -19.88 -24.05
C ALA A 70 -1.87 -20.33 -23.23
N LEU A 71 -1.75 -20.42 -21.90
CA LEU A 71 -2.85 -20.82 -21.01
C LEU A 71 -4.03 -19.84 -21.03
N CYS A 72 -3.83 -18.60 -21.48
CA CYS A 72 -4.90 -17.61 -21.67
C CYS A 72 -5.20 -17.28 -23.14
N GLY A 73 -4.66 -18.10 -24.06
CA GLY A 73 -4.88 -17.98 -25.50
C GLY A 73 -3.98 -16.96 -26.20
N LEU A 74 -2.95 -16.46 -25.53
CA LEU A 74 -1.93 -15.61 -26.14
C LEU A 74 -0.84 -16.45 -26.80
N ASP A 75 -0.18 -15.89 -27.82
CA ASP A 75 0.93 -16.53 -28.53
C ASP A 75 2.27 -16.15 -27.87
N PRO A 76 2.97 -17.10 -27.20
CA PRO A 76 4.24 -16.82 -26.54
C PRO A 76 5.30 -16.27 -27.49
N LEU A 77 5.39 -16.78 -28.72
CA LEU A 77 6.44 -16.38 -29.67
C LEU A 77 6.29 -14.93 -30.13
N LYS A 78 5.05 -14.45 -30.24
CA LYS A 78 4.78 -13.04 -30.59
C LYS A 78 5.06 -12.09 -29.43
N LEU A 79 4.88 -12.54 -28.20
CA LEU A 79 4.93 -11.69 -27.02
C LEU A 79 6.26 -11.75 -26.27
N HIS A 80 7.04 -12.83 -26.42
CA HIS A 80 8.35 -12.98 -25.80
C HIS A 80 9.42 -12.24 -26.58
N ARG A 81 9.33 -10.92 -26.59
CA ARG A 81 10.23 -10.01 -27.29
C ARG A 81 10.60 -8.80 -26.41
N PRO A 82 11.77 -8.16 -26.64
CA PRO A 82 12.21 -7.00 -25.87
C PRO A 82 11.20 -5.85 -25.87
N ASP A 83 10.58 -5.56 -27.02
CA ASP A 83 9.57 -4.50 -27.21
C ASP A 83 8.15 -4.93 -26.75
N ARG A 84 8.06 -6.07 -26.06
CA ARG A 84 6.84 -6.73 -25.61
C ARG A 84 7.04 -7.24 -24.18
N LEU A 85 6.68 -8.47 -23.88
CA LEU A 85 6.66 -8.98 -22.51
C LEU A 85 8.00 -9.56 -22.05
N GLN A 86 9.05 -9.64 -22.88
CA GLN A 86 10.33 -10.20 -22.42
C GLN A 86 10.87 -9.41 -21.23
N ASP A 87 11.29 -10.10 -20.18
CA ASP A 87 11.88 -9.46 -19.01
C ASP A 87 13.23 -8.81 -19.36
N ASN A 88 13.50 -7.64 -18.75
CA ASN A 88 14.70 -6.86 -19.05
C ASN A 88 15.98 -7.49 -18.48
N THR A 89 15.85 -8.32 -17.43
CA THR A 89 16.98 -8.91 -16.71
C THR A 89 17.18 -10.37 -17.11
N ASN A 90 16.11 -11.16 -17.08
CA ASN A 90 16.13 -12.54 -17.52
C ASN A 90 15.38 -12.71 -18.85
N THR A 91 16.11 -12.60 -19.96
CA THR A 91 15.56 -12.67 -21.32
C THR A 91 14.83 -13.97 -21.66
N GLN A 92 14.96 -15.03 -20.85
CA GLN A 92 14.21 -16.28 -21.02
C GLN A 92 12.79 -16.20 -20.43
N LEU A 93 12.51 -15.17 -19.63
CA LEU A 93 11.23 -14.99 -18.95
C LEU A 93 10.42 -13.86 -19.56
N VAL A 94 9.16 -13.81 -19.16
CA VAL A 94 8.25 -12.69 -19.42
C VAL A 94 7.92 -11.95 -18.14
N ASN A 95 7.69 -10.66 -18.27
CA ASN A 95 7.34 -9.73 -17.21
C ASN A 95 5.93 -9.19 -17.48
N ILE A 96 4.96 -9.61 -16.67
CA ILE A 96 3.56 -9.26 -16.91
C ILE A 96 3.30 -7.78 -16.58
N LEU A 97 3.95 -7.21 -15.56
CA LEU A 97 3.86 -5.79 -15.22
C LEU A 97 4.32 -4.90 -16.39
N LYS A 98 5.42 -5.28 -17.05
CA LYS A 98 5.91 -4.63 -18.28
C LYS A 98 4.83 -4.56 -19.36
N GLY A 99 4.00 -5.59 -19.47
CA GLY A 99 2.83 -5.61 -20.36
C GLY A 99 1.82 -4.51 -20.08
N GLY A 100 1.53 -4.26 -18.80
CA GLY A 100 0.64 -3.16 -18.37
C GLY A 100 1.18 -1.80 -18.79
N ILE A 101 2.51 -1.61 -18.72
CA ILE A 101 3.17 -0.39 -19.18
C ILE A 101 3.07 -0.28 -20.70
N ILE A 102 3.43 -1.31 -21.45
CA ILE A 102 3.53 -1.27 -22.92
C ILE A 102 2.15 -1.11 -23.57
N TYR A 103 1.16 -1.89 -23.14
CA TYR A 103 -0.12 -2.02 -23.84
C TYR A 103 -1.19 -1.01 -23.42
N SER A 104 -0.93 -0.19 -22.39
CA SER A 104 -1.91 0.80 -21.94
C SER A 104 -1.80 2.13 -22.68
N ASN A 105 -2.92 2.83 -22.84
CA ASN A 105 -2.95 4.17 -23.41
C ASN A 105 -2.40 5.22 -22.43
N ARG A 106 -2.66 5.02 -21.13
CA ARG A 106 -2.12 5.81 -20.02
C ARG A 106 -1.67 4.89 -18.90
N VAL A 107 -0.61 5.31 -18.22
CA VAL A 107 -0.06 4.61 -17.06
C VAL A 107 0.01 5.58 -15.90
N VAL A 108 -0.62 5.24 -14.79
CA VAL A 108 -0.53 5.95 -13.52
C VAL A 108 0.42 5.16 -12.64
N ILE A 109 1.43 5.81 -12.10
CA ILE A 109 2.31 5.23 -11.09
C ILE A 109 1.96 5.90 -9.76
N MET A 110 1.60 5.10 -8.77
CA MET A 110 1.24 5.62 -7.46
C MET A 110 2.51 6.01 -6.70
N SER A 111 2.56 7.26 -6.25
CA SER A 111 3.60 7.74 -5.36
C SER A 111 3.16 9.03 -4.67
N SER A 112 3.25 9.05 -3.34
CA SER A 112 2.99 10.24 -2.52
C SER A 112 4.21 11.15 -2.36
N ILE A 113 5.41 10.62 -2.62
CA ILE A 113 6.68 11.26 -2.23
C ILE A 113 7.69 11.39 -3.38
N TYR A 114 7.69 10.48 -4.35
CA TYR A 114 8.70 10.47 -5.39
C TYR A 114 8.17 11.10 -6.68
N PRO A 115 8.86 12.11 -7.22
CA PRO A 115 8.54 12.62 -8.54
C PRO A 115 8.91 11.58 -9.61
N LYS A 116 8.26 11.71 -10.77
CA LYS A 116 8.39 10.79 -11.92
C LYS A 116 9.82 10.35 -12.25
N HIS A 117 10.78 11.27 -12.27
CA HIS A 117 12.16 10.97 -12.65
C HIS A 117 12.87 10.07 -11.62
N ILE A 118 12.60 10.24 -10.33
CA ILE A 118 13.17 9.37 -9.29
C ILE A 118 12.63 7.96 -9.42
N ILE A 119 11.33 7.83 -9.69
CA ILE A 119 10.71 6.52 -9.84
C ILE A 119 11.30 5.78 -11.05
N VAL A 120 11.43 6.48 -12.18
CA VAL A 120 11.93 5.90 -13.43
C VAL A 120 13.39 5.46 -13.31
N HIS A 121 14.25 6.23 -12.63
CA HIS A 121 15.69 5.92 -12.56
C HIS A 121 16.10 5.04 -11.39
N ASN A 122 15.43 5.14 -10.24
CA ASN A 122 15.94 4.55 -8.99
C ASN A 122 15.01 3.48 -8.40
N LEU A 123 13.72 3.48 -8.75
CA LEU A 123 12.70 2.65 -8.08
C LEU A 123 11.92 1.77 -9.07
N SER A 124 12.37 1.65 -10.30
CA SER A 124 11.68 0.90 -11.36
C SER A 124 12.04 -0.59 -11.38
N HIS A 125 12.98 -1.05 -10.55
CA HIS A 125 13.44 -2.45 -10.48
C HIS A 125 13.66 -3.04 -11.89
N GLU A 126 14.65 -2.53 -12.63
CA GLU A 126 15.02 -2.96 -13.97
C GLU A 126 14.02 -2.62 -15.11
N LEU A 127 12.87 -2.01 -14.81
CA LEU A 127 11.93 -1.49 -15.82
C LEU A 127 12.24 -0.07 -16.29
N GLU A 128 13.38 0.52 -15.89
CA GLU A 128 13.79 1.86 -16.31
C GLU A 128 13.74 2.02 -17.84
N PRO A 129 14.32 1.10 -18.66
CA PRO A 129 14.28 1.23 -20.12
C PRO A 129 12.84 1.29 -20.65
N THR A 130 11.98 0.38 -20.17
CA THR A 130 10.57 0.32 -20.56
C THR A 130 9.82 1.61 -20.20
N LEU A 131 10.06 2.15 -19.00
CA LEU A 131 9.42 3.38 -18.54
C LEU A 131 9.90 4.59 -19.33
N ASN A 132 11.19 4.64 -19.68
CA ASN A 132 11.76 5.70 -20.51
C ASN A 132 11.16 5.69 -21.93
N ASP A 133 11.04 4.52 -22.56
CA ASP A 133 10.42 4.36 -23.88
C ASP A 133 8.95 4.78 -23.90
N HIS A 134 8.28 4.71 -22.75
CA HIS A 134 6.87 5.03 -22.58
C HIS A 134 6.60 6.28 -21.75
N ARG A 135 7.61 7.14 -21.55
CA ARG A 135 7.53 8.28 -20.64
C ARG A 135 6.34 9.21 -20.92
N ASP A 136 5.94 9.39 -22.17
CA ASP A 136 4.92 10.38 -22.57
C ASP A 136 3.50 10.00 -22.13
N LYS A 137 3.28 8.73 -21.73
CA LYS A 137 2.00 8.26 -21.20
C LYS A 137 2.00 8.00 -19.69
N LEU A 138 3.12 8.24 -19.00
CA LEU A 138 3.24 8.06 -17.55
C LEU A 138 2.77 9.31 -16.80
N VAL A 139 1.90 9.11 -15.82
CA VAL A 139 1.39 10.09 -14.86
C VAL A 139 1.70 9.60 -13.44
N ILE A 140 2.01 10.51 -12.53
CA ILE A 140 2.17 10.18 -11.10
C ILE A 140 0.93 10.66 -10.36
N ALA A 141 0.37 9.81 -9.50
CA ALA A 141 -0.74 10.16 -8.63
C ALA A 141 -0.42 9.75 -7.17
N PRO A 142 -0.80 10.56 -6.17
CA PRO A 142 -0.69 10.14 -4.78
C PRO A 142 -1.74 9.08 -4.44
N TYR A 143 -1.46 8.29 -3.40
CA TYR A 143 -2.47 7.44 -2.78
C TYR A 143 -3.63 8.28 -2.24
N GLY A 144 -4.84 7.78 -2.36
CA GLY A 144 -6.06 8.52 -2.03
C GLY A 144 -6.62 8.09 -0.69
N LEU A 145 -6.88 9.04 0.21
CA LEU A 145 -7.59 8.76 1.47
C LEU A 145 -9.08 8.66 1.25
N ASN A 146 -9.68 7.58 1.73
CA ASN A 146 -11.12 7.53 1.87
C ASN A 146 -11.56 8.46 3.01
N LYS A 147 -11.86 9.71 2.65
CA LYS A 147 -12.30 10.74 3.59
C LYS A 147 -13.60 10.39 4.31
N SER A 148 -14.47 9.54 3.77
CA SER A 148 -15.68 9.18 4.52
C SER A 148 -15.39 8.26 5.70
N THR A 149 -14.29 7.51 5.64
CA THR A 149 -13.91 6.56 6.68
C THR A 149 -12.94 7.19 7.67
N TRP A 150 -11.92 7.90 7.18
CA TRP A 150 -10.79 8.39 8.00
C TRP A 150 -10.84 9.89 8.31
N ASP A 151 -12.02 10.52 8.24
CA ASP A 151 -12.19 11.92 8.65
C ASP A 151 -12.62 11.98 10.13
N PRO A 152 -11.76 12.46 11.05
CA PRO A 152 -12.06 12.49 12.48
C PRO A 152 -13.29 13.34 12.83
N SER A 153 -13.77 14.19 11.90
CA SER A 153 -14.97 14.99 12.08
C SER A 153 -16.28 14.20 11.91
N THR A 154 -16.22 13.04 11.24
CA THR A 154 -17.37 12.17 10.97
C THR A 154 -17.14 10.69 11.28
N ASP A 155 -15.94 10.34 11.74
CA ASP A 155 -15.53 8.98 12.05
C ASP A 155 -16.34 8.41 13.22
N TYR A 156 -17.13 7.38 12.94
CA TYR A 156 -18.04 6.75 13.90
C TYR A 156 -17.32 5.83 14.91
N PHE A 157 -16.06 5.48 14.66
CA PHE A 157 -15.26 4.71 15.62
C PHE A 157 -14.72 5.57 16.77
N LEU A 158 -14.72 6.90 16.60
CA LEU A 158 -14.22 7.81 17.62
C LEU A 158 -15.28 8.06 18.71
N PRO A 159 -14.89 8.05 19.99
CA PRO A 159 -15.80 8.38 21.09
C PRO A 159 -16.27 9.83 21.03
N GLU A 160 -15.44 10.73 20.48
CA GLU A 160 -15.77 12.13 20.24
C GLU A 160 -15.07 12.59 18.96
N ASN A 161 -15.82 13.13 18.01
CA ASN A 161 -15.28 13.67 16.78
C ASN A 161 -14.50 14.97 17.01
N PHE A 162 -13.54 15.25 16.15
CA PHE A 162 -12.75 16.49 16.19
C PHE A 162 -12.29 16.89 14.79
N ASN A 163 -11.82 18.13 14.67
CA ASN A 163 -11.28 18.63 13.41
C ASN A 163 -10.15 19.64 13.67
N ALA A 164 -9.58 20.19 12.60
CA ALA A 164 -8.46 21.13 12.69
C ALA A 164 -8.80 22.43 13.44
N GLU A 165 -10.08 22.82 13.51
CA GLU A 165 -10.54 24.02 14.20
C GLU A 165 -10.92 23.74 15.67
N ASN A 166 -11.31 22.51 15.99
CA ASN A 166 -11.67 22.07 17.33
C ASN A 166 -11.07 20.68 17.63
N ILE A 167 -9.96 20.69 18.37
CA ILE A 167 -9.20 19.47 18.73
C ILE A 167 -9.63 18.83 20.06
N ASN A 168 -10.67 19.34 20.74
CA ASN A 168 -11.03 18.87 22.07
C ASN A 168 -11.37 17.37 22.11
N GLY A 169 -11.98 16.85 21.05
CA GLY A 169 -12.27 15.41 20.92
C GLY A 169 -11.01 14.53 20.91
N LYS A 170 -9.84 15.07 20.56
CA LYS A 170 -8.56 14.34 20.62
C LYS A 170 -8.22 13.90 22.05
N ALA A 171 -8.46 14.76 23.04
CA ALA A 171 -8.21 14.44 24.44
C ALA A 171 -9.14 13.31 24.93
N VAL A 172 -10.41 13.33 24.50
CA VAL A 172 -11.37 12.25 24.79
C VAL A 172 -10.90 10.94 24.16
N CYS A 173 -10.50 10.97 22.89
CA CYS A 173 -9.94 9.80 22.20
C CYS A 173 -8.71 9.23 22.92
N LYS A 174 -7.79 10.08 23.36
CA LYS A 174 -6.60 9.66 24.13
C LYS A 174 -6.99 8.96 25.43
N VAL A 175 -7.87 9.55 26.23
CA VAL A 175 -8.33 8.96 27.49
C VAL A 175 -9.03 7.62 27.25
N SER A 176 -9.93 7.55 26.27
CA SER A 176 -10.60 6.29 25.90
C SER A 176 -9.61 5.21 25.46
N LEU A 177 -8.58 5.58 24.69
CA LEU A 177 -7.53 4.65 24.26
C LEU A 177 -6.71 4.12 25.45
N LEU A 178 -6.28 5.00 26.35
CA LEU A 178 -5.52 4.61 27.55
C LEU A 178 -6.35 3.68 28.43
N GLN A 179 -7.63 3.98 28.63
CA GLN A 179 -8.58 3.15 29.37
C GLN A 179 -8.77 1.78 28.74
N GLN A 180 -9.02 1.73 27.43
CA GLN A 180 -9.24 0.49 26.69
C GLN A 180 -8.03 -0.44 26.76
N LEU A 181 -6.82 0.11 26.80
CA LEU A 181 -5.57 -0.66 26.85
C LEU A 181 -5.03 -0.87 28.27
N GLY A 182 -5.67 -0.28 29.29
CA GLY A 182 -5.18 -0.31 30.67
C GLY A 182 -3.78 0.31 30.81
N LEU A 183 -3.55 1.43 30.13
CA LEU A 183 -2.39 2.31 30.33
C LEU A 183 -2.73 3.36 31.40
N SER A 184 -1.72 3.91 32.06
CA SER A 184 -1.95 4.96 33.08
C SER A 184 -2.42 6.26 32.45
N GLU A 185 -3.46 6.86 33.02
CA GLU A 185 -4.07 8.12 32.56
C GLU A 185 -3.33 9.36 33.08
N HIS A 186 -2.01 9.40 32.96
CA HIS A 186 -1.25 10.57 33.35
C HIS A 186 -1.33 11.63 32.23
N SER A 187 -1.91 12.79 32.55
CA SER A 187 -2.08 13.88 31.57
C SER A 187 -0.79 14.39 30.91
N SER A 188 0.38 14.12 31.52
CA SER A 188 1.71 14.49 31.02
C SER A 188 2.35 13.45 30.10
N SER A 189 1.88 12.20 30.10
CA SER A 189 2.55 11.12 29.38
C SER A 189 2.35 11.27 27.88
N ILE A 190 3.42 11.12 27.12
CA ILE A 190 3.39 11.14 25.66
C ILE A 190 3.00 9.75 25.18
N LEU A 191 1.92 9.65 24.40
CA LEU A 191 1.48 8.40 23.80
C LEU A 191 1.97 8.28 22.34
N VAL A 192 2.73 7.24 22.07
CA VAL A 192 3.28 6.94 20.74
C VAL A 192 2.60 5.70 20.16
N GLY A 193 1.83 5.88 19.09
CA GLY A 193 1.22 4.80 18.32
C GLY A 193 2.14 4.34 17.19
N CYS A 194 2.59 3.10 17.24
CA CYS A 194 3.43 2.44 16.25
C CYS A 194 2.58 1.48 15.40
N ILE A 195 2.32 1.85 14.14
CA ILE A 195 1.56 1.01 13.21
C ILE A 195 2.54 0.18 12.37
N ILE A 196 2.40 -1.13 12.45
CA ILE A 196 3.29 -2.09 11.79
C ILE A 196 2.55 -2.77 10.65
N PRO A 197 2.89 -2.45 9.39
CA PRO A 197 2.23 -3.01 8.22
C PRO A 197 2.49 -4.50 8.06
N GLU A 198 1.63 -5.16 7.28
CA GLU A 198 1.89 -6.53 6.83
C GLU A 198 3.20 -6.60 6.01
N GLY A 199 4.06 -7.57 6.34
CA GLY A 199 5.30 -7.82 5.62
C GLY A 199 6.48 -6.92 6.00
N CYS A 200 6.33 -6.07 7.03
CA CYS A 200 7.46 -5.39 7.67
C CYS A 200 8.09 -6.28 8.74
N ASP A 201 9.42 -6.42 8.68
CA ASP A 201 10.20 -7.04 9.75
C ASP A 201 10.52 -5.99 10.82
N LEU A 202 10.11 -6.25 12.06
CA LEU A 202 10.50 -5.43 13.20
C LEU A 202 11.97 -5.72 13.57
N ASP A 203 12.81 -4.68 13.56
CA ASP A 203 14.12 -4.76 14.20
C ASP A 203 13.96 -4.72 15.72
N GLU A 204 13.85 -5.92 16.32
CA GLU A 204 13.67 -6.12 17.76
C GLU A 204 14.69 -5.34 18.60
N LYS A 205 15.93 -5.28 18.15
CA LYS A 205 17.01 -4.60 18.87
C LYS A 205 16.74 -3.10 18.94
N ARG A 206 16.35 -2.49 17.82
CA ARG A 206 16.01 -1.06 17.76
C ARG A 206 14.77 -0.74 18.58
N VAL A 207 13.73 -1.59 18.51
CA VAL A 207 12.50 -1.40 19.30
C VAL A 207 12.84 -1.40 20.79
N LYS A 208 13.65 -2.35 21.26
CA LYS A 208 14.13 -2.39 22.65
C LYS A 208 14.90 -1.14 23.04
N GLU A 209 15.84 -0.70 22.21
CA GLU A 209 16.62 0.51 22.48
C GLU A 209 15.74 1.76 22.60
N VAL A 210 14.71 1.89 21.76
CA VAL A 210 13.74 3.00 21.82
C VAL A 210 12.93 2.95 23.10
N ILE A 211 12.36 1.80 23.45
CA ILE A 211 11.52 1.65 24.65
C ILE A 211 12.34 1.92 25.91
N LEU A 212 13.52 1.31 26.03
CA LEU A 212 14.40 1.48 27.20
C LEU A 212 14.82 2.94 27.42
N ASN A 213 15.08 3.69 26.34
CA ASN A 213 15.40 5.11 26.43
C ASN A 213 14.18 5.94 26.84
N ALA A 214 12.99 5.62 26.33
CA ALA A 214 11.80 6.41 26.59
C ALA A 214 11.22 6.22 28.01
N ASN A 215 11.50 5.08 28.66
CA ASN A 215 11.13 4.85 30.06
C ASN A 215 11.71 5.89 31.02
N GLN A 216 12.76 6.61 30.60
CA GLN A 216 13.34 7.71 31.36
C GLN A 216 12.52 9.01 31.26
N HIS A 217 11.48 9.05 30.41
CA HIS A 217 10.81 10.27 29.96
C HIS A 217 9.26 10.21 29.98
N ASP A 218 8.64 9.29 30.73
CA ASP A 218 7.16 9.18 30.85
C ASP A 218 6.46 9.05 29.48
N VAL A 219 7.00 8.15 28.65
CA VAL A 219 6.48 7.87 27.30
C VAL A 219 5.84 6.48 27.29
N GLN A 220 4.66 6.40 26.69
CA GLN A 220 3.92 5.16 26.49
C GLN A 220 3.93 4.78 25.01
N PHE A 221 4.00 3.47 24.74
CA PHE A 221 3.98 2.95 23.38
C PHE A 221 2.84 1.96 23.16
N ILE A 222 2.21 2.07 22.00
CA ILE A 222 1.27 1.09 21.47
C ILE A 222 1.87 0.58 20.15
N PHE A 223 2.20 -0.70 20.06
CA PHE A 223 2.55 -1.34 18.80
C PHE A 223 1.36 -2.15 18.30
N LEU A 224 0.81 -1.75 17.16
CA LEU A 224 -0.34 -2.38 16.53
C LEU A 224 0.08 -3.02 15.21
N GLY A 225 -0.03 -4.35 15.13
CA GLY A 225 0.17 -5.09 13.89
C GLY A 225 -1.09 -5.09 13.02
N THR A 226 -0.94 -4.89 11.72
CA THR A 226 -2.08 -4.92 10.78
C THR A 226 -2.31 -6.28 10.12
N SER A 227 -1.59 -7.33 10.54
CA SER A 227 -1.67 -8.66 9.92
C SER A 227 -1.80 -9.77 10.96
N GLU A 228 -2.55 -10.82 10.63
CA GLU A 228 -2.69 -12.02 11.45
C GLU A 228 -1.47 -12.97 11.38
N ARG A 229 -0.33 -12.54 10.81
CA ARG A 229 0.82 -13.43 10.61
C ARG A 229 1.50 -13.80 11.93
N SER A 230 1.78 -15.10 12.08
CA SER A 230 2.35 -15.68 13.29
C SER A 230 3.72 -15.13 13.69
N VAL A 231 4.56 -14.70 12.74
CA VAL A 231 5.94 -14.26 13.03
C VAL A 231 5.98 -12.92 13.75
N LEU A 232 5.27 -11.91 13.25
CA LEU A 232 5.15 -10.61 13.91
C LEU A 232 4.58 -10.79 15.32
N ASN A 233 3.57 -11.65 15.44
CA ASN A 233 2.93 -11.94 16.72
C ASN A 233 3.88 -12.63 17.70
N GLN A 234 4.76 -13.52 17.23
CA GLN A 234 5.80 -14.14 18.06
C GLN A 234 6.85 -13.13 18.52
N THR A 235 7.31 -12.25 17.64
CA THR A 235 8.26 -11.18 17.99
C THR A 235 7.66 -10.22 19.02
N LEU A 236 6.43 -9.75 18.79
CA LEU A 236 5.72 -8.88 19.73
C LEU A 236 5.50 -9.58 21.07
N GLU A 237 5.08 -10.84 21.08
CA GLU A 237 4.89 -11.58 22.34
C GLU A 237 6.21 -11.82 23.08
N SER A 238 7.30 -12.10 22.36
CA SER A 238 8.64 -12.21 22.95
C SER A 238 9.09 -10.90 23.59
N LEU A 239 8.86 -9.77 22.92
CA LEU A 239 9.16 -8.43 23.45
C LEU A 239 8.32 -8.12 24.68
N ARG A 240 7.04 -8.54 24.69
CA ARG A 240 6.14 -8.37 25.83
C ARG A 240 6.67 -9.08 27.07
N GLU A 241 7.03 -10.35 26.93
CA GLU A 241 7.51 -11.19 28.02
C GLU A 241 8.89 -10.75 28.53
N GLU A 242 9.74 -10.20 27.68
CA GLU A 242 11.06 -9.73 28.07
C GLU A 242 11.02 -8.38 28.80
N LEU A 243 10.23 -7.42 28.29
CA LEU A 243 10.22 -6.05 28.82
C LEU A 243 9.32 -5.90 30.05
N LYS A 244 8.17 -6.59 30.09
CA LYS A 244 7.16 -6.50 31.18
C LYS A 244 6.94 -5.07 31.68
N ASP A 245 6.67 -4.19 30.73
CA ASP A 245 6.53 -2.76 30.96
C ASP A 245 5.07 -2.33 30.88
N ASP A 246 4.56 -1.72 31.95
CA ASP A 246 3.18 -1.25 32.02
C ASP A 246 2.90 -0.08 31.05
N ASN A 247 3.95 0.63 30.58
CA ASN A 247 3.85 1.69 29.58
C ASN A 247 3.86 1.17 28.13
N LEU A 248 3.95 -0.15 27.93
CA LEU A 248 4.03 -0.79 26.62
C LEU A 248 2.81 -1.67 26.36
N LYS A 249 2.15 -1.45 25.22
CA LYS A 249 1.07 -2.33 24.72
C LYS A 249 1.44 -2.86 23.37
N LEU A 250 1.49 -4.19 23.26
CA LEU A 250 1.78 -4.90 22.02
C LEU A 250 0.49 -5.62 21.60
N LEU A 251 -0.04 -5.22 20.44
CA LEU A 251 -1.35 -5.62 19.92
C LEU A 251 -1.13 -6.36 18.59
N PRO A 252 -1.08 -7.71 18.63
CA PRO A 252 -0.81 -8.53 17.45
C PRO A 252 -2.00 -8.68 16.50
N THR A 253 -3.20 -8.29 16.93
CA THR A 253 -4.44 -8.49 16.17
C THR A 253 -4.89 -7.19 15.53
N TYR A 254 -5.27 -7.26 14.25
CA TYR A 254 -5.90 -6.15 13.56
C TYR A 254 -7.33 -5.94 14.08
N ASP A 255 -7.60 -4.73 14.58
CA ASP A 255 -8.92 -4.24 14.93
C ASP A 255 -9.05 -2.83 14.33
N GLU A 256 -9.99 -2.65 13.40
CA GLU A 256 -10.21 -1.40 12.69
C GLU A 256 -10.63 -0.28 13.66
N ALA A 257 -11.58 -0.54 14.56
CA ALA A 257 -12.03 0.46 15.52
C ALA A 257 -10.88 0.93 16.42
N LEU A 258 -10.05 -0.02 16.86
CA LEU A 258 -8.87 0.29 17.65
C LEU A 258 -7.81 1.06 16.84
N LEU A 259 -7.63 0.75 15.56
CA LEU A 259 -6.70 1.47 14.68
C LEU A 259 -7.11 2.94 14.54
N HIS A 260 -8.39 3.20 14.27
CA HIS A 260 -8.96 4.55 14.23
C HIS A 260 -8.72 5.29 15.55
N LEU A 261 -8.99 4.63 16.68
CA LEU A 261 -8.76 5.20 18.00
C LEU A 261 -7.27 5.43 18.31
N VAL A 262 -6.36 4.57 17.85
CA VAL A 262 -4.90 4.76 17.96
C VAL A 262 -4.47 5.98 17.18
N PHE A 263 -4.95 6.17 15.94
CA PHE A 263 -4.65 7.37 15.16
C PHE A 263 -5.16 8.65 15.84
N ALA A 264 -6.38 8.62 16.36
CA ALA A 264 -6.99 9.77 17.02
C ALA A 264 -6.38 10.07 18.41
N GLY A 265 -6.11 9.05 19.21
CA GLY A 265 -5.72 9.17 20.61
C GLY A 265 -4.21 9.32 20.84
N SER A 266 -3.37 8.99 19.85
CA SER A 266 -1.92 9.10 19.99
C SER A 266 -1.42 10.54 19.81
N ASP A 267 -0.39 10.92 20.56
CA ASP A 267 0.29 12.21 20.41
C ASP A 267 1.26 12.17 19.23
N ILE A 268 1.91 11.01 19.01
CA ILE A 268 2.88 10.76 17.95
C ILE A 268 2.51 9.45 17.26
N ILE A 269 2.59 9.41 15.92
CA ILE A 269 2.45 8.19 15.14
C ILE A 269 3.79 7.82 14.50
N LEU A 270 4.22 6.59 14.71
CA LEU A 270 5.38 5.99 14.07
C LEU A 270 4.91 4.94 13.05
N CYS A 271 5.17 5.22 11.78
CA CYS A 271 4.98 4.25 10.69
C CYS A 271 6.35 3.83 10.17
N GLN A 272 6.67 2.53 10.20
CA GLN A 272 7.98 2.02 9.76
C GLN A 272 8.16 2.03 8.24
N SER A 273 7.06 2.00 7.49
CA SER A 273 7.06 2.07 6.04
C SER A 273 6.24 3.27 5.59
N PHE A 274 6.86 4.12 4.76
CA PHE A 274 6.17 5.14 3.97
C PHE A 274 5.42 4.56 2.77
N LEU A 275 5.59 3.27 2.54
CA LEU A 275 5.13 2.59 1.34
C LEU A 275 3.80 1.86 1.53
N ASP A 276 3.35 1.64 2.76
CA ASP A 276 2.04 1.02 3.05
C ASP A 276 1.84 0.92 4.57
N PRO A 277 0.64 1.24 5.11
CA PRO A 277 -0.12 0.18 5.80
C PRO A 277 -1.57 0.02 5.32
N THR A 278 -2.04 0.91 4.47
CA THR A 278 -3.23 0.80 3.62
C THR A 278 -3.01 1.86 2.54
N ASP A 279 -3.34 1.59 1.28
CA ASP A 279 -3.29 2.52 0.12
C ASP A 279 -4.08 3.85 0.31
N GLU A 280 -4.42 4.21 1.55
CA GLU A 280 -5.33 5.27 1.93
C GLU A 280 -4.67 6.42 2.71
N ILE A 281 -3.55 6.25 3.42
CA ILE A 281 -3.03 7.37 4.25
C ILE A 281 -1.96 8.18 3.48
N PRO A 282 -2.23 9.44 3.07
CA PRO A 282 -1.25 10.26 2.39
C PRO A 282 -0.32 10.86 3.44
N VAL A 283 0.93 10.38 3.47
CA VAL A 283 1.97 11.02 4.27
C VAL A 283 3.17 11.36 3.39
N ARG A 284 3.55 12.64 3.38
CA ARG A 284 4.86 13.07 2.87
C ARG A 284 5.88 12.98 3.99
N PRO A 285 7.07 12.44 3.72
CA PRO A 285 8.24 13.14 4.27
C PRO A 285 9.52 13.03 3.44
N SER A 286 10.35 14.05 3.65
CA SER A 286 11.79 14.00 3.45
C SER A 286 12.42 12.98 4.41
N SER A 287 13.13 12.02 3.83
CA SER A 287 14.27 11.25 4.38
C SER A 287 14.42 11.12 5.91
N SER A 288 14.39 9.85 6.36
CA SER A 288 14.75 9.34 7.69
C SER A 288 13.77 9.70 8.80
N LEU A 289 12.95 8.73 9.21
CA LEU A 289 12.11 8.69 10.43
C LEU A 289 11.38 10.00 10.80
N VAL A 290 10.04 9.96 10.74
CA VAL A 290 9.03 10.61 11.60
C VAL A 290 7.78 10.90 10.75
N VAL A 291 6.60 10.50 11.21
CA VAL A 291 5.33 11.13 10.76
C VAL A 291 4.83 12.02 11.90
N ILE A 292 5.06 13.33 11.76
CA ILE A 292 4.47 14.34 12.64
C ILE A 292 3.13 14.75 12.06
N PHE A 293 2.04 14.50 12.79
CA PHE A 293 0.98 15.48 12.99
C PHE A 293 0.41 15.34 14.41
N SER A 294 0.90 16.18 15.33
CA SER A 294 -0.02 16.89 16.22
C SER A 294 -0.33 18.20 15.49
N PRO A 295 -1.60 18.62 15.30
CA PRO A 295 -1.91 19.93 14.72
C PRO A 295 -1.35 21.12 15.52
N LEU A 296 -0.74 20.90 16.68
CA LEU A 296 -0.27 21.96 17.57
C LEU A 296 1.07 21.58 18.21
N LEU A 297 2.15 21.89 17.48
CA LEU A 297 3.23 22.79 17.90
C LEU A 297 3.77 23.51 16.65
#